data_AF-I8A671-F1
#
_entry.id   AF-I8A671-F1
#
_cell.length_a   1.000
_cell.length_b   1.000
_cell.length_c   1.000
_cell.angle_alpha   90.00
_cell.angle_beta   90.00
_cell.angle_gamma   90.00
#
_symmetry.space_group_name_H-M   'P 1'
#
loop_
_entity.id
_entity.type
_entity.pdbx_description
1 polymer ?
#
loop_
_entity_poly.entity_id
_entity_poly.type
_entity_poly.pdbx_seq_one_letter_code
_entity_poly.pdbx_strand_id
1 'polypeptide(L)'
;MGVIQAEKFRIHEYERFGHTKDVSSVCVTTQVEGPSPGIKAVMKIKAQMAPWTGDTSCADYLPITQEIFRELSVLEKLTEGGCSSTPRFIDFLAFEQDDDDPVPDGYFVVFLLEKLPGVNLERIFSEFSLEKRNRVRIAFAKAFR
;
A
#
# COMPACT_ATOMS: atom_id res chain seq x y z
N MET A 1 12.48 -7.46 -9.96
CA MET A 1 11.73 -6.62 -8.99
C MET A 1 11.78 -5.17 -9.46
N GLY A 2 10.68 -4.42 -9.37
CA GLY A 2 10.66 -3.02 -9.78
C GLY A 2 11.43 -2.12 -8.80
N VAL A 3 11.88 -0.94 -9.27
CA VAL A 3 12.51 0.06 -8.39
C VAL A 3 11.48 0.59 -7.40
N ILE A 4 11.85 0.66 -6.12
CA ILE A 4 11.00 1.25 -5.06
C ILE A 4 10.78 2.73 -5.38
N GLN A 5 9.51 3.10 -5.52
CA GLN A 5 9.07 4.44 -5.85
C GLN A 5 8.71 5.26 -4.61
N ALA A 6 8.30 4.63 -3.53
CA ALA A 6 8.01 5.29 -2.27
C ALA A 6 8.16 4.29 -1.12
N GLU A 7 8.58 4.77 0.04
CA GLU A 7 8.67 4.01 1.27
C GLU A 7 8.09 4.85 2.41
N LYS A 8 7.35 4.20 3.32
CA LYS A 8 6.74 4.84 4.49
C LYS A 8 6.75 3.90 5.68
N PHE A 9 7.28 4.36 6.79
CA PHE A 9 7.17 3.65 8.07
C PHE A 9 5.90 4.07 8.80
N ARG A 10 5.25 3.12 9.48
CA ARG A 10 4.14 3.41 10.39
C ARG A 10 4.29 2.65 11.69
N ILE A 11 3.75 3.26 12.74
CA ILE A 11 3.53 2.63 14.04
C ILE A 11 2.04 2.34 14.10
N HIS A 12 1.70 1.11 14.47
CA HIS A 12 0.32 0.70 14.70
C HIS A 12 0.14 0.42 16.17
N GLU A 13 -0.97 0.89 16.73
CA GLU A 13 -1.32 0.69 18.12
C GLU A 13 -2.58 -0.18 18.19
N TYR A 14 -2.59 -1.08 19.17
CA TYR A 14 -3.71 -1.95 19.45
C TYR A 14 -3.82 -2.13 20.95
N GLU A 15 -5.00 -1.87 21.51
CA GLU A 15 -5.21 -1.80 22.98
C GLU A 15 -4.66 -3.03 23.73
N ARG A 16 -4.80 -4.22 23.16
CA ARG A 16 -4.36 -5.48 23.77
C ARG A 16 -2.88 -5.81 23.53
N PHE A 17 -2.36 -5.49 22.35
CA PHE A 17 -1.06 -5.96 21.86
C PHE A 17 0.02 -4.87 21.88
N GLY A 18 -0.30 -3.69 22.44
CA GLY A 18 0.62 -2.57 22.48
C GLY A 18 0.81 -1.98 21.09
N HIS A 19 2.07 -1.84 20.65
CA HIS A 19 2.38 -1.27 19.35
C HIS A 19 3.30 -2.17 18.53
N THR A 20 3.18 -2.09 17.21
CA THR A 20 4.09 -2.69 16.23
C THR A 20 4.54 -1.64 15.22
N LYS A 21 5.55 -1.97 14.41
CA LYS A 21 6.04 -1.11 13.33
C LYS A 21 5.95 -1.85 12.01
N ASP A 22 5.54 -1.14 10.96
CA ASP A 22 5.62 -1.64 9.59
C ASP A 22 6.37 -0.68 8.68
N VAL A 23 6.84 -1.22 7.56
CA VAL A 23 7.29 -0.45 6.41
C VAL A 23 6.36 -0.76 5.24
N SER A 24 5.99 0.28 4.49
CA SER A 24 5.22 0.15 3.26
C SER A 24 6.02 0.68 2.09
N SER A 25 6.25 -0.17 1.10
CA SER A 25 7.02 0.15 -0.11
C SER A 25 6.18 -0.03 -1.36
N VAL A 26 6.28 0.90 -2.31
CA VAL A 26 5.51 0.88 -3.55
C VAL A 26 6.45 0.75 -4.73
N CYS A 27 6.16 -0.14 -5.68
CA CYS A 27 6.91 -0.25 -6.93
C CYS A 27 5.98 -0.55 -8.12
N VAL A 28 6.50 -0.36 -9.33
CA VAL A 28 5.81 -0.82 -10.55
C VAL A 28 6.26 -2.24 -10.85
N THR A 29 5.29 -3.14 -11.03
CA THR A 29 5.53 -4.51 -11.45
C THR A 29 5.01 -4.75 -12.87
N THR A 30 5.54 -5.78 -13.53
CA THR A 30 5.12 -6.21 -14.86
C THR A 30 4.72 -7.68 -14.78
N GLN A 31 3.56 -8.01 -15.33
CA GLN A 31 3.12 -9.38 -15.44
C GLN A 31 4.04 -10.13 -16.41
N VAL A 32 4.75 -11.14 -15.90
CA VAL A 32 5.66 -11.98 -16.70
C VAL A 32 4.96 -13.23 -17.23
N GLU A 33 3.99 -13.76 -16.48
CA GLU A 33 3.24 -14.97 -16.78
C GLU A 33 1.74 -14.76 -16.53
N GLY A 34 0.90 -15.55 -17.20
CA GLY A 34 -0.56 -15.51 -17.06
C GLY A 34 -1.27 -14.86 -18.25
N PRO A 35 -2.54 -14.39 -18.09
CA PRO A 35 -3.41 -14.03 -19.22
C PRO A 35 -2.98 -12.79 -19.99
N SER A 36 -2.19 -11.90 -19.38
CA SER A 36 -1.83 -10.62 -19.99
C SER A 36 -0.35 -10.22 -19.78
N PRO A 37 0.62 -11.00 -20.33
CA PRO A 37 2.03 -10.67 -20.20
C PRO A 37 2.37 -9.27 -20.70
N GLY A 38 3.23 -8.57 -19.97
CA GLY A 38 3.63 -7.19 -20.27
C GLY A 38 2.73 -6.11 -19.66
N ILE A 39 1.56 -6.45 -19.10
CA ILE A 39 0.75 -5.49 -18.34
C ILE A 39 1.51 -5.02 -17.11
N LYS A 40 1.44 -3.71 -16.85
CA LYS A 40 2.05 -3.09 -15.67
C LYS A 40 1.01 -2.83 -14.60
N ALA A 41 1.38 -3.09 -13.36
CA ALA A 41 0.58 -2.81 -12.17
C ALA A 41 1.44 -2.06 -11.13
N VAL A 42 0.79 -1.55 -10.10
CA VAL A 42 1.43 -1.00 -8.91
C VAL A 42 1.37 -2.07 -7.82
N MET A 43 2.53 -2.44 -7.29
CA MET A 43 2.65 -3.36 -6.18
C MET A 43 3.01 -2.57 -4.93
N LYS A 44 2.18 -2.68 -3.90
CA LYS A 44 2.42 -2.08 -2.58
C LYS A 44 2.66 -3.19 -1.57
N ILE A 45 3.86 -3.25 -1.03
CA ILE A 45 4.31 -4.24 -0.08
C ILE A 45 4.26 -3.60 1.31
N LYS A 46 3.80 -4.35 2.30
CA LYS A 46 3.84 -3.98 3.70
C LYS A 46 4.48 -5.09 4.50
N ALA A 47 5.52 -4.77 5.26
CA ALA A 47 6.26 -5.73 6.07
C ALA A 47 6.30 -5.27 7.52
N GLN A 48 6.05 -6.18 8.44
CA GLN A 48 6.29 -5.91 9.86
C GLN A 48 7.79 -5.78 10.11
N MET A 49 8.19 -4.77 10.88
CA MET A 49 9.60 -4.44 11.16
C MET A 49 9.95 -4.49 12.64
N ALA A 50 8.97 -4.68 13.51
CA ALA A 50 9.17 -4.93 14.93
C ALA A 50 8.05 -5.85 15.45
N PRO A 51 8.32 -6.76 16.39
CA PRO A 51 7.25 -7.50 17.06
C PRO A 51 6.33 -6.53 17.82
N TRP A 52 5.14 -7.02 18.17
CA TRP A 52 4.24 -6.33 19.08
C TRP A 52 4.89 -6.19 20.47
N THR A 53 4.65 -5.06 21.15
CA THR A 53 5.20 -4.84 22.50
C THR A 53 4.37 -5.44 23.63
N GLY A 54 3.08 -5.71 23.38
CA GLY A 54 2.20 -6.39 24.32
C GLY A 54 2.27 -7.91 24.21
N ASP A 55 1.48 -8.57 25.05
CA ASP A 55 1.38 -10.03 25.07
C ASP A 55 0.58 -10.55 23.87
N THR A 56 1.27 -11.23 22.95
CA THR A 56 0.67 -11.88 21.78
C THR A 56 0.47 -13.38 21.95
N SER A 57 0.71 -13.96 23.14
CA SER A 57 0.59 -15.40 23.40
C SER A 57 -0.80 -15.98 23.16
N CYS A 58 -1.81 -15.11 23.14
CA CYS A 58 -3.21 -15.43 22.92
C CYS A 58 -3.68 -15.20 21.48
N ALA A 59 -2.78 -14.78 20.57
CA ALA A 59 -3.09 -14.61 19.17
C ALA A 59 -2.81 -15.94 18.44
N ASP A 60 -3.87 -16.57 17.91
CA ASP A 60 -3.74 -17.81 17.13
C ASP A 60 -2.99 -17.61 15.79
N TYR A 61 -2.85 -16.34 15.36
CA TYR A 61 -2.06 -15.89 14.21
C TYR A 61 -1.63 -14.44 14.48
N LEU A 62 -0.41 -14.04 14.14
CA LEU A 62 0.03 -12.66 14.36
C LEU A 62 -0.84 -11.71 13.53
N PRO A 63 -1.57 -10.77 14.16
CA PRO A 63 -2.58 -10.02 13.47
C PRO A 63 -1.91 -9.07 12.48
N ILE A 64 -2.14 -9.30 11.18
CA ILE A 64 -2.13 -8.22 10.19
C ILE A 64 -2.89 -7.06 10.83
N THR A 65 -2.29 -5.88 10.85
CA THR A 65 -2.85 -4.79 11.65
C THR A 65 -4.24 -4.41 11.16
N GLN A 66 -5.11 -3.94 12.07
CA GLN A 66 -6.47 -3.55 11.71
C GLN A 66 -6.49 -2.51 10.58
N GLU A 67 -5.44 -1.67 10.47
CA GLU A 67 -5.32 -0.69 9.40
C GLU A 67 -5.02 -1.31 8.03
N ILE A 68 -4.29 -2.42 7.97
CA ILE A 68 -4.09 -3.16 6.72
C ILE A 68 -5.41 -3.80 6.27
N PHE A 69 -6.16 -4.42 7.20
CA PHE A 69 -7.49 -4.97 6.91
C PHE A 69 -8.48 -3.89 6.46
N ARG A 70 -8.50 -2.74 7.14
CA ARG A 70 -9.34 -1.60 6.74
C ARG A 70 -8.97 -1.11 5.35
N GLU A 71 -7.69 -1.01 5.04
CA GLU A 71 -7.24 -0.60 3.70
C GLU A 71 -7.69 -1.59 2.62
N LEU A 72 -7.55 -2.91 2.84
CA LEU A 72 -8.08 -3.94 1.94
C LEU A 72 -9.58 -3.76 1.74
N SER A 73 -10.37 -3.74 2.82
CA SER A 73 -11.82 -3.64 2.74
C SER A 73 -12.30 -2.37 2.04
N VAL A 74 -11.62 -1.25 2.24
CA VAL A 74 -11.96 0.01 1.59
C VAL A 74 -11.63 -0.04 0.10
N LEU A 75 -10.46 -0.57 -0.28
CA LEU A 75 -10.03 -0.66 -1.68
C LEU A 75 -10.93 -1.60 -2.50
N GLU A 76 -11.34 -2.73 -1.92
CA GLU A 76 -12.33 -3.64 -2.51
C GLU A 76 -13.65 -2.93 -2.75
N LYS A 77 -14.24 -2.32 -1.70
CA LYS A 77 -15.52 -1.61 -1.82
C LYS A 77 -15.49 -0.46 -2.83
N LEU A 78 -14.41 0.30 -2.87
CA LEU A 78 -14.25 1.39 -3.84
C LEU A 78 -14.15 0.85 -5.27
N THR A 79 -13.49 -0.29 -5.45
CA THR A 79 -13.37 -0.97 -6.74
C THR A 79 -14.71 -1.52 -7.21
N GLU A 80 -15.42 -2.25 -6.35
CA GLU A 80 -16.76 -2.78 -6.63
C GLU A 80 -17.77 -1.68 -6.92
N GLY A 81 -17.65 -0.55 -6.21
CA GLY A 81 -18.45 0.66 -6.44
C GLY A 81 -18.07 1.44 -7.69
N GLY A 82 -17.08 1.00 -8.47
CA GLY A 82 -16.64 1.66 -9.70
C GLY A 82 -16.02 3.04 -9.48
N CYS A 83 -15.39 3.27 -8.31
CA CYS A 83 -14.77 4.55 -7.98
C CYS A 83 -13.64 4.87 -8.96
N SER A 84 -13.76 5.99 -9.69
CA SER A 84 -12.75 6.46 -10.65
C SER A 84 -11.62 7.28 -10.00
N SER A 85 -11.77 7.64 -8.72
CA SER A 85 -10.80 8.46 -7.98
C SER A 85 -9.72 7.64 -7.27
N THR A 86 -9.85 6.32 -7.24
CA THR A 86 -8.86 5.40 -6.68
C THR A 86 -8.38 4.41 -7.74
N PRO A 87 -7.11 3.98 -7.71
CA PRO A 87 -6.68 2.86 -8.53
C PRO A 87 -7.54 1.63 -8.24
N ARG A 88 -7.90 0.87 -9.28
CA ARG A 88 -8.61 -0.40 -9.09
C ARG A 88 -7.77 -1.37 -8.27
N PHE A 89 -8.37 -1.99 -7.27
CA PHE A 89 -7.81 -3.13 -6.58
C PHE A 89 -7.84 -4.34 -7.51
N ILE A 90 -6.69 -5.00 -7.70
CA ILE A 90 -6.57 -6.18 -8.57
C ILE A 90 -6.58 -7.44 -7.71
N ASP A 91 -5.69 -7.52 -6.72
CA ASP A 91 -5.54 -8.68 -5.84
C ASP A 91 -4.71 -8.33 -4.60
N PHE A 92 -4.65 -9.24 -3.63
CA PHE A 92 -3.68 -9.19 -2.54
C PHE A 92 -3.10 -10.57 -2.21
N LEU A 93 -1.93 -10.56 -1.59
CA LEU A 93 -1.32 -11.74 -1.01
C LEU A 93 -0.84 -11.39 0.41
N ALA A 94 -1.17 -12.24 1.37
CA ALA A 94 -0.63 -12.15 2.72
C ALA A 94 0.12 -13.44 3.04
N PHE A 95 1.30 -13.31 3.61
CA PHE A 95 2.13 -14.44 4.02
C PHE A 95 2.95 -14.09 5.25
N GLU A 96 3.45 -15.12 5.89
CA GLU A 96 4.25 -15.06 7.11
C GLU A 96 5.73 -14.83 6.78
N GLN A 97 6.41 -14.09 7.65
CA GLN A 97 7.87 -13.87 7.60
C GLN A 97 8.59 -15.14 8.04
N ASP A 98 9.70 -15.45 7.37
CA ASP A 98 10.54 -16.59 7.74
C ASP A 98 11.50 -16.26 8.89
N ASP A 99 12.29 -17.26 9.31
CA ASP A 99 13.26 -17.11 10.42
C ASP A 99 14.39 -16.10 10.11
N ASP A 100 14.63 -15.80 8.84
CA ASP A 100 15.69 -14.89 8.38
C ASP A 100 15.19 -13.45 8.15
N ASP A 101 13.87 -13.24 8.21
CA ASP A 101 13.20 -11.95 8.07
C ASP A 101 13.24 -11.09 9.36
N PRO A 102 12.94 -9.77 9.28
CA PRO A 102 13.06 -8.87 10.43
C PRO A 102 12.22 -9.23 11.66
N VAL A 103 11.08 -9.89 11.45
CA VAL A 103 10.19 -10.37 12.51
C VAL A 103 9.71 -11.77 12.13
N PRO A 104 10.40 -12.84 12.59
CA PRO A 104 9.93 -14.21 12.39
C PRO A 104 8.47 -14.35 12.86
N ASP A 105 7.68 -15.12 12.10
CA ASP A 105 6.22 -15.27 12.24
C ASP A 105 5.41 -13.96 12.04
N GLY A 106 6.09 -12.86 11.70
CA GLY A 106 5.48 -11.58 11.34
C GLY A 106 4.77 -11.64 10.00
N TYR A 107 4.23 -10.51 9.54
CA TYR A 107 3.50 -10.48 8.26
C TYR A 107 4.28 -9.78 7.13
N PHE A 108 4.05 -10.29 5.92
CA PHE A 108 4.13 -9.55 4.67
C PHE A 108 2.75 -9.49 4.02
N VAL A 109 2.36 -8.30 3.57
CA VAL A 109 1.12 -8.09 2.80
C VAL A 109 1.43 -7.34 1.53
N VAL A 110 1.09 -7.92 0.39
CA VAL A 110 1.27 -7.38 -0.95
C VAL A 110 -0.08 -7.03 -1.52
N PHE A 111 -0.24 -5.78 -1.93
CA PHE A 111 -1.39 -5.28 -2.67
C PHE A 111 -1.00 -5.12 -4.13
N LEU A 112 -1.85 -5.60 -5.03
CA LEU A 112 -1.75 -5.36 -6.46
C LEU A 112 -2.84 -4.38 -6.88
N LEU A 113 -2.42 -3.25 -7.45
CA LEU A 113 -3.28 -2.14 -7.82
C LEU A 113 -3.08 -1.79 -9.29
N GLU A 114 -4.11 -1.24 -9.92
CA GLU A 114 -4.01 -0.66 -11.25
C GLU A 114 -2.92 0.41 -11.32
N LYS A 115 -2.08 0.33 -12.36
CA LYS A 115 -1.13 1.40 -12.64
C LYS A 115 -1.83 2.54 -13.38
N LEU A 116 -2.02 3.66 -12.69
CA LEU A 116 -2.55 4.87 -13.31
C LEU A 116 -1.52 5.56 -14.21
N PRO A 117 -1.97 6.23 -15.29
CA PRO A 117 -1.12 7.16 -16.03
C PRO A 117 -0.84 8.41 -15.20
N GLY A 118 0.28 9.07 -15.47
CA GLY A 118 0.65 10.33 -14.81
C GLY A 118 1.91 10.23 -13.96
N VAL A 119 2.03 11.15 -13.03
CA VAL A 119 3.25 11.42 -12.26
C VAL A 119 2.89 11.72 -10.81
N ASN A 120 3.74 11.29 -9.88
CA ASN A 120 3.55 11.60 -8.46
C ASN A 120 3.81 13.10 -8.22
N LEU A 121 2.75 13.84 -7.88
CA LEU A 121 2.81 15.28 -7.64
C LEU A 121 3.65 15.66 -6.41
N GLU A 122 3.76 14.81 -5.40
CA GLU A 122 4.55 15.08 -4.19
C GLU A 122 5.99 15.46 -4.52
N ARG A 123 6.57 14.82 -5.54
CA ARG A 123 7.98 15.00 -5.92
C ARG A 123 8.24 16.22 -6.80
N ILE A 124 7.30 16.56 -7.68
CA ILE A 124 7.56 17.49 -8.80
C ILE A 124 6.66 18.72 -8.79
N PHE A 125 5.67 18.78 -7.90
CA PHE A 125 4.69 19.88 -7.91
C PHE A 125 5.35 21.24 -7.64
N SER A 126 6.35 21.28 -6.76
CA SER A 126 7.12 22.50 -6.46
C SER A 126 7.95 23.00 -7.65
N GLU A 127 8.42 22.08 -8.50
CA GLU A 127 9.23 22.36 -9.70
C GLU A 127 8.40 22.90 -10.86
N PHE A 128 7.08 22.74 -10.81
CA PHE A 128 6.19 23.26 -11.84
C PHE A 128 6.11 24.79 -11.84
N SER A 129 5.99 25.37 -13.04
CA SER A 129 5.64 26.78 -13.19
C SER A 129 4.37 27.13 -12.40
N LEU A 130 4.23 28.40 -11.99
CA LEU A 130 3.05 28.85 -11.27
C LEU A 130 1.75 28.53 -12.04
N GLU A 131 1.77 28.72 -13.37
CA GLU A 131 0.66 28.40 -14.24
C GLU A 131 0.28 26.91 -14.16
N LYS A 132 1.25 26.01 -14.28
CA LYS A 132 1.01 24.56 -14.22
C LYS A 132 0.52 24.14 -12.83
N ARG A 133 1.08 24.70 -11.75
CA ARG A 133 0.58 24.49 -10.38
C ARG A 133 -0.87 24.94 -10.21
N ASN A 134 -1.25 26.08 -10.79
CA ASN A 134 -2.63 26.56 -10.76
C ASN A 134 -3.59 25.63 -11.52
N ARG A 135 -3.19 25.12 -12.68
CA ARG A 135 -3.99 24.12 -13.42
C ARG A 135 -4.21 22.85 -12.59
N VAL A 136 -3.18 22.35 -11.90
CA VAL A 136 -3.30 21.19 -10.99
C VAL A 136 -4.26 21.49 -9.84
N ARG A 137 -4.17 22.65 -9.20
CA ARG A 137 -5.10 23.07 -8.12
C ARG A 137 -6.54 23.16 -8.61
N ILE A 138 -6.76 23.72 -9.80
CA ILE A 138 -8.10 23.80 -10.41
C ILE A 138 -8.64 22.40 -10.71
N ALA A 139 -7.82 21.51 -11.26
CA ALA A 139 -8.21 20.13 -11.53
C ALA A 139 -8.59 19.39 -10.24
N PHE A 140 -7.80 19.54 -9.17
CA PHE A 140 -8.11 18.99 -7.86
C PHE A 140 -9.43 19.55 -7.30
N ALA A 141 -9.63 20.86 -7.36
CA ALA A 141 -10.85 21.51 -6.89
C ALA A 141 -12.11 21.06 -7.67
N LYS A 142 -11.97 20.69 -8.95
CA LYS A 142 -13.07 20.13 -9.75
C LYS A 142 -13.38 18.68 -9.37
N ALA A 143 -12.36 17.87 -9.09
CA ALA A 143 -12.52 16.47 -8.73
C ALA A 143 -13.05 16.26 -7.30
N PHE A 144 -12.88 17.24 -6.42
CA PHE A 144 -13.35 17.20 -5.03
C PHE A 144 -14.84 17.58 -4.86
N ARG A 145 -15.46 18.15 -5.90
CA ARG A 145 -16.88 18.54 -5.90
C ARG A 145 -17.76 17.38 -6.37
#